data_AF-A0A957JZ61-F1
#
_entry.id   AF-A0A957JZ61-F1
#
_cell.length_a   1.000
_cell.length_b   1.000
_cell.length_c   1.000
_cell.angle_alpha   90.00
_cell.angle_beta   90.00
_cell.angle_gamma   90.00
#
_symmetry.space_group_name_H-M   'P 1'
#
loop_
_entity.id
_entity.type
_entity.pdbx_description
1 polymer ?
#
loop_
_entity_poly.entity_id
_entity_poly.type
_entity_poly.pdbx_seq_one_letter_code
_entity_poly.pdbx_strand_id
1 'polypeptide(L)'
;MFVRFLQVEAQLNQLGVPEIAAQGLPGILGKGGWLAQSHWTSGTFLSRLPGLATAERIEVHFWWNVGEMLLLLLASHVYIRSLLREYASK
;
A
#
# COMPACT_ATOMS: atom_id res chain seq x y z
N MET A 1 -12.03 3.65 9.34
CA MET A 1 -10.73 4.05 9.93
C MET A 1 -9.87 4.84 8.96
N PHE A 2 -9.61 4.36 7.73
CA PHE A 2 -8.82 5.09 6.72
C PHE A 2 -9.34 6.52 6.41
N VAL A 3 -10.64 6.69 6.15
CA VAL A 3 -11.23 8.03 5.90
C VAL A 3 -11.03 8.98 7.09
N ARG A 4 -11.18 8.48 8.33
CA ARG A 4 -10.96 9.28 9.53
C ARG A 4 -9.49 9.67 9.68
N PHE A 5 -8.58 8.76 9.33
CA PHE A 5 -7.16 9.05 9.27
C PHE A 5 -6.86 10.17 8.27
N LEU A 6 -7.36 10.09 7.03
CA LEU A 6 -7.17 11.14 6.02
C LEU A 6 -7.72 12.50 6.46
N GLN A 7 -8.86 12.49 7.16
CA GLN A 7 -9.43 13.72 7.74
C GLN A 7 -8.51 14.33 8.81
N VAL A 8 -7.94 13.51 9.69
CA VAL A 8 -7.02 13.95 10.74
C VAL A 8 -5.71 14.44 10.14
N GLU A 9 -5.20 13.78 9.10
CA GLU A 9 -4.04 14.22 8.34
C GLU A 9 -4.27 15.59 7.67
N ALA A 10 -5.42 15.76 7.00
CA ALA A 10 -5.79 17.05 6.41
C ALA A 10 -5.88 18.17 7.47
N GLN A 11 -6.40 17.87 8.65
CA GLN A 11 -6.46 18.82 9.78
C GLN A 11 -5.07 19.17 10.32
N LEU A 12 -4.16 18.19 10.44
CA LEU A 12 -2.80 18.41 10.91
C LEU A 12 -1.98 19.22 9.89
N ASN A 13 -2.16 18.96 8.59
CA ASN A 13 -1.58 19.76 7.51
C ASN A 13 -2.03 21.23 7.60
N GLN A 14 -3.32 21.49 7.87
CA GLN A 14 -3.84 22.87 8.06
C GLN A 14 -3.25 23.57 9.29
N LEU A 15 -2.84 22.83 10.30
CA LEU A 15 -2.19 23.34 11.51
C LEU A 15 -0.67 23.52 11.36
N GLY A 16 -0.12 23.33 10.17
CA GLY A 16 1.32 23.46 9.91
C GLY A 16 2.14 22.27 10.43
N VAL A 17 1.51 21.10 10.62
CA VAL A 17 2.18 19.84 10.92
C VAL A 17 2.12 18.95 9.66
N PRO A 18 3.01 19.18 8.68
CA PRO A 18 2.86 18.63 7.32
C PRO A 18 3.22 17.15 7.20
N GLU A 19 3.89 16.56 8.20
CA GLU A 19 4.39 15.19 8.12
C GLU A 19 4.06 14.41 9.37
N ILE A 20 3.08 13.51 9.24
CA ILE A 20 2.82 12.48 10.23
C ILE A 20 3.61 11.26 9.75
N ALA A 21 4.82 11.08 10.28
CA ALA A 21 5.57 9.86 10.02
C ALA A 21 4.73 8.67 10.51
N ALA A 22 4.19 7.87 9.59
CA ALA A 22 3.53 6.63 9.93
C ALA A 22 4.53 5.77 10.71
N GLN A 23 4.20 5.55 11.99
CA GLN A 23 5.07 4.92 12.98
C GLN A 23 5.41 3.49 12.52
N GLY A 24 6.65 3.30 12.06
CA GLY A 24 7.15 2.03 11.56
C GLY A 24 8.55 2.21 10.97
N LEU A 25 9.40 1.19 11.14
CA LEU A 25 10.75 1.10 10.57
C LEU A 25 10.79 1.60 9.10
N PRO A 26 11.94 2.10 8.61
CA PRO A 26 12.07 2.54 7.22
C PRO A 26 11.59 1.45 6.25
N GLY A 27 10.46 1.70 5.59
CA GLY A 27 9.88 0.79 4.60
C GLY A 27 10.67 0.86 3.29
N ILE A 28 10.48 -0.10 2.39
CA ILE A 28 11.15 -0.09 1.07
C ILE A 28 10.54 1.00 0.17
N LEU A 29 9.22 1.13 0.20
CA LEU A 29 8.42 2.03 -0.64
C LEU A 29 7.83 3.19 0.17
N GLY A 30 7.23 4.13 -0.54
CA GLY A 30 6.56 5.31 -0.01
C GLY A 30 7.53 6.43 0.36
N LYS A 31 6.94 7.55 0.75
CA LYS A 31 7.67 8.75 1.16
C LYS A 31 8.57 8.43 2.35
N GLY A 32 9.85 8.75 2.16
CA GLY A 32 10.91 8.47 3.13
C GLY A 32 11.24 6.98 3.33
N GLY A 33 10.84 6.11 2.40
CA GLY A 33 11.30 4.72 2.34
C GLY A 33 12.68 4.58 1.69
N TRP A 34 13.25 3.37 1.73
CA TRP A 34 14.56 3.06 1.15
C TRP A 34 14.65 3.43 -0.33
N LEU A 35 13.62 3.18 -1.15
CA LEU A 35 13.62 3.55 -2.56
C LEU A 35 13.74 5.07 -2.78
N ALA A 36 13.12 5.85 -1.89
CA ALA A 36 13.15 7.31 -1.92
C ALA A 36 14.44 7.91 -1.36
N GLN A 37 15.11 7.23 -0.41
CA GLN A 37 16.25 7.78 0.35
C GLN A 37 17.61 7.12 0.09
N SER A 38 17.64 5.92 -0.49
CA SER A 38 18.88 5.16 -0.67
C SER A 38 19.85 5.87 -1.61
N HIS A 39 21.13 5.92 -1.25
CA HIS A 39 22.19 6.48 -2.11
C HIS A 39 22.28 5.79 -3.48
N TRP A 40 21.81 4.55 -3.59
CA TRP A 40 21.81 3.78 -4.84
C TRP A 40 20.69 4.19 -5.80
N THR A 41 19.56 4.68 -5.27
CA THR A 41 18.37 5.04 -6.06
C THR A 41 18.12 6.54 -6.08
N SER A 42 18.73 7.29 -5.16
CA SER A 42 18.67 8.75 -5.08
C SER A 42 19.21 9.38 -6.36
N GLY A 43 18.40 10.26 -6.96
CA GLY A 43 18.71 10.92 -8.24
C GLY A 43 18.29 10.13 -9.48
N THR A 44 17.85 8.88 -9.34
CA THR A 44 17.28 8.09 -10.45
C THR A 44 15.76 8.29 -10.53
N PHE A 45 15.15 7.90 -11.65
CA PHE A 45 13.69 7.95 -11.81
C PHE A 45 12.95 7.12 -10.75
N LEU A 46 13.59 6.05 -10.23
CA LEU A 46 13.01 5.15 -9.23
C LEU A 46 12.68 5.87 -7.92
N SER A 47 13.53 6.81 -7.49
CA SER A 47 13.29 7.65 -6.30
C SER A 47 12.17 8.67 -6.47
N ARG A 48 11.67 8.87 -7.71
CA ARG A 48 10.65 9.85 -8.07
C ARG A 48 9.40 9.21 -8.67
N LEU A 49 9.30 7.88 -8.64
CA LEU A 49 8.15 7.16 -9.19
C LEU A 49 6.87 7.56 -8.43
N PRO A 50 5.91 8.22 -9.10
CA PRO A 50 4.67 8.61 -8.48
C PRO A 50 3.95 7.39 -7.91
N GLY A 51 3.51 7.47 -6.66
CA GLY A 51 2.78 6.38 -6.00
C GLY A 51 3.67 5.29 -5.38
N LEU A 52 4.90 5.09 -5.86
CA LEU A 52 5.82 4.08 -5.30
C LEU A 52 6.86 4.69 -4.36
N ALA A 53 7.44 5.83 -4.71
CA ALA A 53 8.42 6.54 -3.88
C ALA A 53 7.83 7.81 -3.24
N THR A 54 6.69 8.29 -3.72
CA THR A 54 6.09 9.57 -3.31
C THR A 54 4.80 9.44 -2.51
N ALA A 55 4.12 8.30 -2.55
CA ALA A 55 2.89 8.08 -1.78
C ALA A 55 3.18 8.04 -0.29
N GLU A 56 2.23 8.50 0.52
CA GLU A 56 2.34 8.33 1.97
C GLU A 56 2.36 6.84 2.32
N ARG A 57 3.13 6.47 3.35
CA ARG A 57 3.40 5.06 3.68
C ARG A 57 2.12 4.23 3.94
N ILE A 58 1.08 4.90 4.41
CA ILE A 58 -0.24 4.34 4.68
C ILE A 58 -0.98 4.06 3.37
N GLU A 59 -0.87 4.93 2.36
CA GLU A 59 -1.45 4.69 1.04
C GLU A 59 -0.84 3.45 0.38
N VAL A 60 0.49 3.28 0.49
CA VAL A 60 1.20 2.11 -0.07
C VAL A 60 0.68 0.81 0.55
N HIS A 61 0.63 0.72 1.89
CA HIS A 61 0.10 -0.47 2.57
C HIS A 61 -1.37 -0.71 2.22
N PHE A 62 -2.18 0.34 2.13
CA PHE A 62 -3.59 0.22 1.75
C PHE A 62 -3.73 -0.42 0.37
N TRP A 63 -3.03 0.09 -0.65
CA TRP A 63 -3.10 -0.45 -2.00
C TRP A 63 -2.54 -1.86 -2.11
N TRP A 64 -1.47 -2.17 -1.37
CA TRP A 64 -0.94 -3.52 -1.28
C TRP A 64 -1.97 -4.49 -0.70
N ASN A 65 -2.59 -4.15 0.44
CA ASN A 65 -3.63 -4.97 1.06
C ASN A 65 -4.84 -5.15 0.14
N VAL A 66 -5.25 -4.10 -0.60
CA VAL A 66 -6.31 -4.22 -1.62
C VAL A 66 -5.91 -5.22 -2.70
N GLY A 67 -4.67 -5.17 -3.19
CA GLY A 67 -4.12 -6.13 -4.14
C GLY A 67 -4.14 -7.56 -3.61
N GLU A 68 -3.65 -7.78 -2.39
CA GLU A 68 -3.68 -9.09 -1.72
C GLU A 68 -5.11 -9.62 -1.58
N MET A 69 -6.05 -8.79 -1.14
CA MET A 69 -7.45 -9.17 -1.01
C MET A 69 -8.06 -9.57 -2.35
N LEU A 70 -7.76 -8.84 -3.44
CA LEU A 70 -8.23 -9.20 -4.78
C LEU A 70 -7.65 -10.52 -5.26
N LEU A 71 -6.35 -10.76 -5.05
CA LEU A 71 -5.70 -12.01 -5.42
C LEU A 71 -6.27 -13.19 -4.62
N LEU A 72 -6.49 -13.02 -3.32
CA LEU A 72 -7.11 -14.03 -2.46
C LEU A 72 -8.54 -14.34 -2.87
N LEU A 73 -9.34 -13.32 -3.23
CA LEU A 73 -10.70 -13.50 -3.73
C LEU A 73 -10.71 -14.29 -5.05
N LEU A 74 -9.83 -13.95 -5.98
CA LEU A 74 -9.71 -14.66 -7.26
C LEU A 74 -9.27 -16.12 -7.06
N ALA A 75 -8.25 -16.35 -6.24
CA ALA A 75 -7.76 -17.68 -5.93
C ALA A 75 -8.85 -18.53 -5.26
N SER A 76 -9.56 -17.95 -4.29
CA SER A 76 -10.68 -18.60 -3.62
C SER A 76 -11.81 -18.94 -4.59
N HIS A 77 -12.15 -18.03 -5.50
CA HIS A 77 -13.19 -18.26 -6.50
C HIS A 77 -12.83 -19.43 -7.42
N VAL A 78 -11.59 -19.49 -7.91
CA VAL A 78 -11.11 -20.59 -8.76
C VAL A 78 -11.14 -21.91 -8.01
N TYR A 79 -10.62 -21.93 -6.79
CA TYR A 79 -10.53 -23.13 -5.96
C TYR A 79 -11.91 -23.68 -5.56
N ILE A 80 -12.84 -22.82 -5.12
CA ILE A 80 -14.19 -23.24 -4.76
C ILE A 80 -14.91 -23.81 -6.00
N ARG A 81 -14.72 -23.23 -7.18
CA ARG A 81 -15.30 -23.77 -8.42
C ARG A 81 -14.72 -25.13 -8.81
N SER A 82 -13.43 -25.36 -8.62
CA SER A 82 -12.86 -26.68 -8.88
C SER A 82 -13.43 -27.73 -7.91
N LEU A 83 -13.56 -27.37 -6.63
CA LEU A 83 -14.12 -28.26 -5.61
C LEU A 83 -15.57 -28.65 -5.94
N LEU A 84 -16.43 -27.67 -6.25
CA LEU A 84 -17.84 -27.93 -6.59
C LEU A 84 -18.01 -28.84 -7.82
N ARG A 85 -17.14 -28.71 -8.83
CA ARG A 85 -17.16 -29.60 -10.00
C ARG A 85 -16.79 -31.04 -9.63
N GLU A 86 -15.81 -31.22 -8.76
CA GLU A 86 -15.43 -32.54 -8.28
C GLU A 86 -16.56 -33.22 -7.50
N TYR A 87 -17.25 -32.49 -6.62
CA TYR A 87 -18.39 -33.01 -5.87
C TYR A 87 -19.60 -33.32 -6.77
N ALA A 88 -19.87 -32.52 -7.80
CA ALA A 88 -20.99 -32.76 -8.72
C ALA A 88 -20.76 -33.93 -9.68
N SER A 89 -19.52 -34.42 -9.80
CA SER A 89 -19.16 -35.57 -10.65
C SER A 89 -19.19 -36.90 -9.89
N LYS A 90 -19.45 -36.89 -8.58
CA LYS A 90 -19.68 -38.06 -7.74
C LYS A 90 -21.17 -38.28 -7.57
#